data_AF-A0A5J6JDM3-F1
#
_entry.id   AF-A0A5J6JDM3-F1
#
_cell.length_a   1.000
_cell.length_b   1.000
_cell.length_c   1.000
_cell.angle_alpha   90.00
_cell.angle_beta   90.00
_cell.angle_gamma   90.00
#
_symmetry.space_group_name_H-M   'P 1'
#
loop_
_entity.id
_entity.type
_entity.pdbx_description
1 polymer ?
#
loop_
_entity_poly.entity_id
_entity_poly.type
_entity_poly.pdbx_seq_one_letter_code
_entity_poly.pdbx_strand_id
1 'polypeptide(L)'
;MTHPTSSRRTRLALLLGAAAALTATAVTAPATAAAETPYGAAGAGAVIATGTGVGPGPAATGTGHSQHSGTVPLGTYFTGSAYQLRDPGRGDQRTLDAMNQTGGGTLFTDPDNDWGGAGAPADRQSAGVDAHYATAVTWDFYKGVLGRNGIRGDGTGITSRVHYGSNYPNAFFDPSCFCANYGDDPVTGKTLATLDIAGHELTHGVIASTAGLGSAGEPGGLNEGSADILGTAIEFFADNPADVGDYFIGERVFTSGPLRRMDHPSLDGHSCDYWSRDIGTLDPYAASGPARHFFYLLAEGSGPKVINKIAYDSPTYDGSKLLGIGRDKAVRIWYRALSTYMNSTTNYARARSATLMAAADLYGPSSAEYGRVAAAWAAVNVR
;
A
#
# COMPACT_ATOMS: atom_id res chain seq x y z
N MET A 1 55.43 -50.31 35.27
CA MET A 1 55.03 -49.40 34.18
C MET A 1 55.33 -47.97 34.66
N THR A 2 56.61 -47.62 34.85
CA THR A 2 57.48 -46.81 33.96
C THR A 2 57.11 -45.31 33.86
N HIS A 3 57.81 -44.49 34.66
CA HIS A 3 58.22 -43.11 34.34
C HIS A 3 59.64 -43.13 33.68
N PRO A 4 60.33 -42.00 33.41
CA PRO A 4 60.19 -41.05 32.29
C PRO A 4 61.52 -40.86 31.51
N THR A 5 61.56 -40.16 30.37
CA THR A 5 62.83 -39.64 29.81
C THR A 5 62.70 -38.27 29.13
N SER A 6 63.67 -37.40 29.47
CA SER A 6 64.04 -36.08 28.92
C SER A 6 64.24 -36.06 27.38
N SER A 7 64.48 -34.98 26.62
CA SER A 7 65.19 -33.71 26.88
C SER A 7 65.09 -32.75 25.66
N ARG A 8 64.98 -31.45 25.95
CA ARG A 8 65.59 -30.25 25.30
C ARG A 8 65.49 -30.04 23.78
N ARG A 9 65.01 -28.84 23.40
CA ARG A 9 65.84 -27.80 22.77
C ARG A 9 65.27 -26.40 22.99
N THR A 10 66.09 -25.56 23.64
CA THR A 10 65.95 -24.12 23.81
C THR A 10 66.36 -23.41 22.51
N ARG A 11 65.57 -22.43 22.04
CA ARG A 11 66.11 -21.19 21.44
C ARG A 11 65.19 -20.02 21.75
N LEU A 12 65.75 -19.14 22.58
CA LEU A 12 65.34 -17.78 22.88
C LEU A 12 65.59 -16.91 21.63
N ALA A 13 64.57 -16.20 21.16
CA ALA A 13 64.74 -15.03 20.31
C ALA A 13 63.83 -13.92 20.86
N LEU A 14 64.48 -12.97 21.51
CA LEU A 14 63.92 -11.71 21.98
C LEU A 14 63.97 -10.73 20.79
N LEU A 15 62.84 -10.11 20.43
CA LEU A 15 62.85 -8.81 19.76
C LEU A 15 61.53 -8.07 20.00
N LEU A 16 61.72 -6.82 20.40
CA LEU A 16 60.77 -5.79 20.81
C LEU A 16 59.74 -5.46 19.73
N GLY A 17 58.58 -4.94 20.14
CA GLY A 17 57.78 -4.12 19.23
C GLY A 17 56.36 -3.83 19.69
N ALA A 18 56.19 -2.69 20.37
CA ALA A 18 54.98 -1.88 20.46
C ALA A 18 53.70 -2.50 21.05
N ALA A 19 53.39 -2.06 22.28
CA ALA A 19 52.02 -1.93 22.74
C ALA A 19 51.28 -0.95 21.80
N ALA A 20 50.39 -1.47 20.96
CA ALA A 20 49.41 -0.64 20.28
C ALA A 20 48.28 -0.37 21.26
N ALA A 21 48.11 0.90 21.62
CA ALA A 21 46.98 1.41 22.36
C ALA A 21 45.68 0.94 21.71
N LEU A 22 44.78 0.37 22.51
CA LEU A 22 43.40 0.14 22.12
C LEU A 22 42.70 1.52 22.03
N THR A 23 42.94 2.24 20.95
CA THR A 23 42.09 3.38 20.60
C THR A 23 40.77 2.78 20.18
N ALA A 24 39.74 2.98 21.01
CA ALA A 24 38.35 2.81 20.62
C ALA A 24 38.12 3.63 19.35
N THR A 25 38.17 2.98 18.19
CA THR A 25 37.58 3.54 16.99
C THR A 25 36.10 3.60 17.29
N ALA A 26 35.60 4.81 17.51
CA ALA A 26 34.19 5.09 17.53
C ALA A 26 33.59 4.38 16.31
N VAL A 27 32.77 3.36 16.58
CA VAL A 27 31.85 2.83 15.58
C VAL A 27 30.92 4.00 15.32
N THR A 28 31.23 4.78 14.29
CA THR A 28 30.28 5.71 13.71
C THR A 28 29.02 4.91 13.47
N ALA A 29 27.94 5.29 14.14
CA ALA A 29 26.62 4.76 13.90
C ALA A 29 26.42 4.69 12.38
N PRO A 30 25.86 3.58 11.84
CA PRO A 30 25.54 3.56 10.43
C PRO A 30 24.68 4.79 10.16
N ALA A 31 25.05 5.55 9.14
CA ALA A 31 24.31 6.72 8.70
C ALA A 31 22.83 6.38 8.74
N THR A 32 22.04 7.17 9.47
CA THR A 32 20.60 7.20 9.31
C THR A 32 20.36 7.28 7.81
N ALA A 33 19.79 6.22 7.22
CA ALA A 33 19.40 6.26 5.82
C ALA A 33 18.59 7.54 5.65
N ALA A 34 19.12 8.48 4.87
CA ALA A 34 18.38 9.68 4.54
C ALA A 34 17.03 9.24 4.00
N ALA A 35 15.96 9.90 4.41
CA ALA A 35 14.62 9.63 3.89
C ALA A 35 14.68 9.75 2.37
N GLU A 36 14.70 8.61 1.67
CA GLU A 36 14.49 8.58 0.23
C GLU A 36 13.09 9.17 0.02
N THR A 37 12.97 10.19 -0.84
CA THR A 37 11.66 10.59 -1.36
C THR A 37 11.06 9.36 -2.03
N PRO A 38 10.02 8.73 -1.43
CA PRO A 38 9.45 7.51 -1.99
C PRO A 38 8.83 7.89 -3.32
N TYR A 39 9.03 7.04 -4.34
CA TYR A 39 8.45 7.23 -5.68
C TYR A 39 8.96 8.51 -6.38
N GLY A 40 10.29 8.62 -6.57
CA GLY A 40 10.96 9.83 -7.06
C GLY A 40 10.26 10.53 -8.24
N ALA A 41 10.14 11.86 -8.20
CA ALA A 41 9.50 12.77 -9.17
C ALA A 41 8.09 12.42 -9.70
N ALA A 42 7.55 11.24 -9.38
CA ALA A 42 6.25 10.75 -9.82
C ALA A 42 5.13 11.10 -8.81
N GLY A 43 5.47 11.72 -7.67
CA GLY A 43 4.49 12.15 -6.68
C GLY A 43 3.30 12.88 -7.32
N ALA A 44 2.09 12.51 -6.90
CA ALA A 44 0.83 12.88 -7.56
C ALA A 44 0.62 14.41 -7.69
N GLY A 45 1.34 15.22 -6.91
CA GLY A 45 1.38 16.69 -7.04
C GLY A 45 1.84 17.22 -8.41
N ALA A 46 2.37 16.36 -9.29
CA ALA A 46 2.93 16.77 -10.60
C ALA A 46 2.20 16.24 -11.85
N VAL A 47 1.11 15.47 -11.77
CA VAL A 47 0.52 14.82 -12.96
C VAL A 47 -0.90 15.30 -13.29
N ILE A 48 -1.00 16.56 -13.71
CA ILE A 48 -2.02 16.96 -14.69
C ILE A 48 -1.50 16.52 -16.06
N ALA A 49 -1.54 15.21 -16.33
CA ALA A 49 -1.41 14.75 -17.70
C ALA A 49 -2.77 14.95 -18.37
N THR A 50 -2.92 16.05 -19.12
CA THR A 50 -4.00 16.20 -20.10
C THR A 50 -3.78 15.14 -21.20
N GLY A 51 -4.24 13.92 -20.96
CA GLY A 51 -4.22 12.84 -21.94
C GLY A 51 -5.25 13.11 -23.05
N THR A 52 -4.88 12.80 -24.29
CA THR A 52 -5.70 12.94 -25.51
C THR A 52 -6.76 11.83 -25.63
N GLY A 53 -7.45 11.50 -24.53
CA GLY A 53 -8.37 10.36 -24.43
C GLY A 53 -9.53 10.42 -25.44
N VAL A 54 -9.81 9.25 -26.03
CA VAL A 54 -10.72 9.04 -27.16
C VAL A 54 -12.19 9.11 -26.71
N GLY A 55 -12.77 10.32 -26.74
CA GLY A 55 -14.21 10.58 -26.52
C GLY A 55 -14.65 11.85 -27.27
N PRO A 56 -15.94 12.02 -27.60
CA PRO A 56 -16.41 13.09 -28.51
C PRO A 56 -16.51 14.51 -27.89
N GLY A 57 -15.72 14.84 -26.87
CA GLY A 57 -15.74 16.12 -26.17
C GLY A 57 -14.42 16.37 -25.42
N PRO A 58 -14.06 17.62 -25.11
CA PRO A 58 -12.74 17.93 -24.58
C PRO A 58 -12.60 17.49 -23.11
N ALA A 59 -11.47 16.86 -22.79
CA ALA A 59 -11.02 16.71 -21.41
C ALA A 59 -10.87 18.09 -20.77
N ALA A 60 -11.26 18.20 -19.50
CA ALA A 60 -11.19 19.41 -18.69
C ALA A 60 -10.58 19.11 -17.32
N THR A 61 -10.29 20.16 -16.56
CA THR A 61 -9.82 20.06 -15.17
C THR A 61 -10.76 20.83 -14.27
N GLY A 62 -11.39 20.13 -13.33
CA GLY A 62 -12.27 20.71 -12.32
C GLY A 62 -11.56 20.92 -10.99
N THR A 63 -12.17 21.72 -10.13
CA THR A 63 -11.76 21.88 -8.74
C THR A 63 -12.70 21.04 -7.87
N GLY A 64 -12.15 20.14 -7.06
CA GLY A 64 -12.94 19.29 -6.18
C GLY A 64 -12.70 19.61 -4.72
N HIS A 65 -13.79 19.79 -3.97
CA HIS A 65 -13.80 19.92 -2.52
C HIS A 65 -14.18 18.58 -1.90
N SER A 66 -13.17 17.85 -1.42
CA SER A 66 -13.32 16.49 -0.91
C SER A 66 -13.62 16.47 0.60
N GLN A 67 -14.15 15.36 1.10
CA GLN A 67 -14.38 15.16 2.54
C GLN A 67 -13.09 14.80 3.30
N HIS A 68 -12.11 14.22 2.61
CA HIS A 68 -10.90 13.66 3.24
C HIS A 68 -9.59 14.28 2.77
N SER A 69 -9.50 14.64 1.49
CA SER A 69 -8.27 15.04 0.78
C SER A 69 -8.12 16.57 0.57
N GLY A 70 -8.97 17.39 1.17
CA GLY A 70 -9.00 18.85 0.97
C GLY A 70 -9.46 19.25 -0.45
N THR A 71 -8.91 20.34 -0.98
CA THR A 71 -9.16 20.78 -2.36
C THR A 71 -8.19 20.13 -3.32
N VAL A 72 -8.70 19.43 -4.33
CA VAL A 72 -7.93 18.61 -5.28
C VAL A 72 -8.33 18.87 -6.73
N PRO A 73 -7.41 18.71 -7.70
CA PRO A 73 -7.76 18.79 -9.12
C PRO A 73 -8.46 17.50 -9.58
N LEU A 74 -9.44 17.63 -10.48
CA LEU A 74 -10.19 16.50 -11.05
C LEU A 74 -10.10 16.47 -12.57
N GLY A 75 -9.80 15.30 -13.14
CA GLY A 75 -10.00 15.07 -14.58
C GLY A 75 -11.50 15.02 -14.88
N THR A 76 -11.99 15.86 -15.79
CA THR A 76 -13.42 15.93 -16.10
C THR A 76 -13.66 15.94 -17.59
N TYR A 77 -14.91 15.78 -17.99
CA TYR A 77 -15.32 15.79 -19.39
C TYR A 77 -16.42 16.84 -19.60
N PHE A 78 -16.16 17.81 -20.48
CA PHE A 78 -17.15 18.83 -20.82
C PHE A 78 -18.07 18.33 -21.94
N THR A 79 -19.38 18.34 -21.69
CA THR A 79 -20.41 17.85 -22.63
C THR A 79 -20.85 18.92 -23.65
N GLY A 80 -20.40 20.17 -23.48
CA GLY A 80 -20.90 21.34 -24.22
C GLY A 80 -21.80 22.23 -23.38
N SER A 81 -22.40 21.71 -22.30
CA SER A 81 -23.26 22.47 -21.38
C SER A 81 -22.99 22.22 -19.89
N ALA A 82 -22.33 21.12 -19.55
CA ALA A 82 -21.97 20.76 -18.18
C ALA A 82 -20.71 19.89 -18.18
N TYR A 83 -20.13 19.68 -17.02
CA TYR A 83 -19.01 18.81 -16.77
C TYR A 83 -19.49 17.49 -16.19
N GLN A 84 -18.73 16.42 -16.42
CA GLN A 84 -18.95 15.09 -15.86
C GLN A 84 -17.71 14.67 -15.07
N LEU A 85 -17.91 13.94 -13.95
CA LEU A 85 -16.85 13.16 -13.30
C LEU A 85 -16.50 11.92 -14.14
N ARG A 86 -15.92 12.21 -15.30
CA ARG A 86 -15.43 11.28 -16.31
C ARG A 86 -14.06 11.78 -16.74
N ASP A 87 -13.05 10.93 -16.64
CA ASP A 87 -11.67 11.31 -16.91
C ASP A 87 -11.11 10.52 -18.12
N PRO A 88 -11.16 11.11 -19.34
CA PRO A 88 -10.59 10.49 -20.54
C PRO A 88 -9.07 10.29 -20.46
N GLY A 89 -8.36 11.05 -19.63
CA GLY A 89 -6.90 10.95 -19.47
C GLY A 89 -6.46 9.66 -18.78
N ARG A 90 -7.36 9.05 -17.99
CA ARG A 90 -7.13 7.83 -17.21
C ARG A 90 -8.09 6.71 -17.61
N GLY A 91 -8.06 6.38 -18.89
CA GLY A 91 -8.81 5.24 -19.45
C GLY A 91 -10.32 5.45 -19.51
N ASP A 92 -10.81 6.69 -19.44
CA ASP A 92 -12.24 7.02 -19.39
C ASP A 92 -12.95 6.54 -18.11
N GLN A 93 -12.25 6.56 -16.97
CA GLN A 93 -12.82 6.26 -15.65
C GLN A 93 -13.98 7.19 -15.29
N ARG A 94 -14.95 6.70 -14.51
CA ARG A 94 -16.20 7.42 -14.21
C ARG A 94 -16.59 7.29 -12.75
N THR A 95 -17.14 8.36 -12.18
CA THR A 95 -17.70 8.34 -10.82
C THR A 95 -19.20 8.58 -10.84
N LEU A 96 -19.94 7.64 -10.26
CA LEU A 96 -21.40 7.66 -10.22
C LEU A 96 -21.89 7.87 -8.78
N ASP A 97 -23.02 8.54 -8.68
CA ASP A 97 -23.86 8.56 -7.49
C ASP A 97 -24.81 7.36 -7.51
N ALA A 98 -24.69 6.42 -6.57
CA ALA A 98 -25.59 5.29 -6.47
C ALA A 98 -26.99 5.65 -5.91
N MET A 99 -27.22 6.91 -5.51
CA MET A 99 -28.53 7.40 -5.02
C MET A 99 -29.08 6.59 -3.85
N ASN A 100 -28.19 6.14 -2.97
CA ASN A 100 -28.49 5.27 -1.84
C ASN A 100 -29.13 3.93 -2.21
N GLN A 101 -28.92 3.48 -3.45
CA GLN A 101 -29.30 2.16 -3.96
C GLN A 101 -28.12 1.19 -3.95
N THR A 102 -28.40 -0.10 -4.06
CA THR A 102 -27.39 -1.17 -4.13
C THR A 102 -27.00 -1.56 -5.56
N GLY A 103 -27.36 -0.74 -6.55
CA GLY A 103 -27.05 -0.95 -7.96
C GLY A 103 -27.44 0.24 -8.84
N GLY A 104 -26.92 0.26 -10.06
CA GLY A 104 -27.14 1.36 -11.01
C GLY A 104 -26.28 2.59 -10.68
N GLY A 105 -26.89 3.77 -10.71
CA GLY A 105 -26.27 5.05 -10.38
C GLY A 105 -26.29 6.06 -11.53
N THR A 106 -26.14 7.32 -11.17
CA THR A 106 -26.15 8.46 -12.10
C THR A 106 -24.75 9.06 -12.16
N LEU A 107 -24.23 9.29 -13.36
CA LEU A 107 -22.94 9.97 -13.52
C LEU A 107 -23.04 11.38 -12.93
N PHE A 108 -22.11 11.75 -12.05
CA PHE A 108 -22.08 13.10 -11.51
C PHE A 108 -21.89 14.12 -12.64
N THR A 109 -22.71 15.17 -12.59
CA THR A 109 -22.61 16.33 -13.48
C THR A 109 -22.57 17.61 -12.69
N ASP A 110 -21.89 18.61 -13.22
CA ASP A 110 -21.78 19.93 -12.61
C ASP A 110 -21.75 21.04 -13.68
N PRO A 111 -22.44 22.18 -13.51
CA PRO A 111 -22.48 23.23 -14.53
C PRO A 111 -21.20 24.07 -14.65
N ASP A 112 -20.41 24.23 -13.57
CA ASP A 112 -19.28 25.17 -13.53
C ASP A 112 -17.91 24.53 -13.26
N ASN A 113 -17.89 23.22 -13.01
CA ASN A 113 -16.71 22.39 -12.76
C ASN A 113 -16.07 22.62 -11.38
N ASP A 114 -16.84 23.17 -10.43
CA ASP A 114 -16.47 23.32 -9.03
C ASP A 114 -17.32 22.38 -8.16
N TRP A 115 -16.72 21.29 -7.68
CA TRP A 115 -17.45 20.13 -7.17
C TRP A 115 -17.42 20.08 -5.64
N GLY A 116 -18.55 19.79 -5.00
CA GLY A 116 -18.61 19.46 -3.57
C GLY A 116 -18.61 20.63 -2.59
N GLY A 117 -18.64 21.88 -3.10
CA GLY A 117 -18.83 23.08 -2.28
C GLY A 117 -17.83 23.23 -1.13
N ALA A 118 -18.27 22.99 0.11
CA ALA A 118 -17.41 23.10 1.30
C ALA A 118 -16.66 21.79 1.65
N GLY A 119 -16.82 20.72 0.86
CA GLY A 119 -16.25 19.39 1.17
C GLY A 119 -16.97 18.69 2.32
N ALA A 120 -18.25 18.99 2.53
CA ALA A 120 -19.04 18.45 3.64
C ALA A 120 -19.81 17.19 3.21
N PRO A 121 -20.03 16.20 4.11
CA PRO A 121 -20.82 15.00 3.81
C PRO A 121 -22.25 15.26 3.32
N ALA A 122 -22.83 16.41 3.67
CA ALA A 122 -24.17 16.79 3.20
C ALA A 122 -24.22 17.07 1.68
N ASP A 123 -23.08 17.42 1.08
CA ASP A 123 -22.95 17.56 -0.36
C ASP A 123 -22.45 16.25 -0.97
N ARG A 124 -23.32 15.62 -1.76
CA ARG A 124 -23.09 14.32 -2.41
C ARG A 124 -21.91 14.37 -3.39
N GLN A 125 -21.69 15.53 -4.02
CA GLN A 125 -20.55 15.69 -4.92
C GLN A 125 -19.24 15.55 -4.15
N SER A 126 -19.16 15.91 -2.86
CA SER A 126 -17.92 15.76 -2.08
C SER A 126 -17.45 14.31 -2.02
N ALA A 127 -18.38 13.35 -1.84
CA ALA A 127 -18.03 11.94 -1.91
C ALA A 127 -17.58 11.54 -3.33
N GLY A 128 -18.26 12.07 -4.34
CA GLY A 128 -17.86 11.93 -5.74
C GLY A 128 -16.43 12.42 -6.01
N VAL A 129 -16.05 13.56 -5.40
CA VAL A 129 -14.69 14.11 -5.47
C VAL A 129 -13.68 13.13 -4.86
N ASP A 130 -13.92 12.63 -3.64
CA ASP A 130 -13.03 11.69 -2.97
C ASP A 130 -12.78 10.43 -3.83
N ALA A 131 -13.85 9.78 -4.29
CA ALA A 131 -13.73 8.59 -5.13
C ALA A 131 -13.07 8.86 -6.47
N HIS A 132 -13.39 10.00 -7.12
CA HIS A 132 -12.82 10.34 -8.43
C HIS A 132 -11.31 10.64 -8.33
N TYR A 133 -10.93 11.42 -7.31
CA TYR A 133 -9.53 11.74 -7.03
C TYR A 133 -8.74 10.48 -6.65
N ALA A 134 -9.22 9.67 -5.71
CA ALA A 134 -8.50 8.47 -5.29
C ALA A 134 -8.35 7.43 -6.41
N THR A 135 -9.35 7.30 -7.30
CA THR A 135 -9.24 6.47 -8.50
C THR A 135 -8.16 6.99 -9.46
N ALA A 136 -8.09 8.31 -9.66
CA ALA A 136 -7.05 8.95 -10.47
C ALA A 136 -5.63 8.76 -9.91
N VAL A 137 -5.45 8.97 -8.60
CA VAL A 137 -4.17 8.75 -7.90
C VAL A 137 -3.74 7.29 -8.01
N THR A 138 -4.68 6.35 -7.81
CA THR A 138 -4.42 4.92 -7.96
C THR A 138 -3.96 4.57 -9.37
N TRP A 139 -4.62 5.10 -10.39
CA TRP A 139 -4.21 4.90 -11.78
C TRP A 139 -2.78 5.40 -12.02
N ASP A 140 -2.46 6.60 -11.54
CA ASP A 140 -1.15 7.22 -11.73
C ASP A 140 -0.05 6.46 -10.97
N PHE A 141 -0.35 5.96 -9.77
CA PHE A 141 0.55 5.07 -9.03
C PHE A 141 0.85 3.80 -9.82
N TYR A 142 -0.19 3.07 -10.26
CA TYR A 142 0.01 1.84 -11.02
C TYR A 142 0.76 2.08 -12.34
N LYS A 143 0.47 3.17 -13.05
CA LYS A 143 1.11 3.49 -14.32
C LYS A 143 2.54 3.99 -14.14
N GLY A 144 2.74 4.98 -13.27
CA GLY A 144 4.02 5.66 -13.09
C GLY A 144 5.02 4.87 -12.26
N VAL A 145 4.56 4.20 -11.19
CA VAL A 145 5.45 3.44 -10.29
C VAL A 145 5.60 2.01 -10.79
N LEU A 146 4.50 1.35 -11.17
CA LEU A 146 4.45 -0.08 -11.43
C LEU A 146 4.38 -0.46 -12.91
N GLY A 147 4.29 0.51 -13.82
CA GLY A 147 4.22 0.29 -15.26
C GLY A 147 2.93 -0.40 -15.72
N ARG A 148 1.88 -0.43 -14.90
CA ARG A 148 0.59 -1.07 -15.19
C ARG A 148 -0.40 -0.06 -15.77
N ASN A 149 -0.93 -0.34 -16.96
CA ASN A 149 -1.88 0.55 -17.63
C ASN A 149 -3.33 0.32 -17.13
N GLY A 150 -3.69 0.96 -16.02
CA GLY A 150 -5.00 0.81 -15.39
C GLY A 150 -5.16 -0.48 -14.59
N ILE A 151 -6.31 -0.63 -13.91
CA ILE A 151 -6.55 -1.74 -12.97
C ILE A 151 -6.54 -3.11 -13.68
N ARG A 152 -7.13 -3.22 -14.88
CA ARG A 152 -7.06 -4.44 -15.71
C ARG A 152 -5.72 -4.62 -16.41
N GLY A 153 -4.91 -3.57 -16.53
CA GLY A 153 -3.70 -3.56 -17.36
C GLY A 153 -3.98 -3.38 -18.86
N ASP A 154 -5.23 -3.12 -19.25
CA ASP A 154 -5.68 -2.98 -20.65
C ASP A 154 -5.87 -1.51 -21.08
N GLY A 155 -5.61 -0.55 -20.19
CA GLY A 155 -5.83 0.87 -20.46
C GLY A 155 -7.28 1.34 -20.34
N THR A 156 -8.19 0.48 -19.89
CA THR A 156 -9.58 0.86 -19.61
C THR A 156 -9.72 1.28 -18.15
N GLY A 157 -10.32 2.45 -17.95
CA GLY A 157 -10.70 2.98 -16.65
C GLY A 157 -11.80 2.14 -16.00
N ILE A 158 -12.08 2.45 -14.74
CA ILE A 158 -13.11 1.76 -13.98
C ILE A 158 -14.25 2.71 -13.62
N THR A 159 -15.37 2.12 -13.21
CA THR A 159 -16.44 2.87 -12.58
C THR A 159 -16.31 2.79 -11.07
N SER A 160 -16.39 3.93 -10.42
CA SER A 160 -16.48 4.07 -8.96
C SER A 160 -17.87 4.59 -8.61
N ARG A 161 -18.53 4.01 -7.60
CA ARG A 161 -19.84 4.46 -7.12
C ARG A 161 -19.75 4.88 -5.67
N VAL A 162 -20.26 6.07 -5.35
CA VAL A 162 -20.41 6.52 -3.96
C VAL A 162 -21.89 6.52 -3.56
N HIS A 163 -22.16 6.70 -2.27
CA HIS A 163 -23.50 6.59 -1.71
C HIS A 163 -24.16 5.24 -2.02
N TYR A 164 -23.36 4.17 -2.04
CA TYR A 164 -23.87 2.82 -2.23
C TYR A 164 -24.68 2.39 -1.01
N GLY A 165 -25.93 2.01 -1.24
CA GLY A 165 -26.87 1.68 -0.16
C GLY A 165 -27.18 2.86 0.76
N SER A 166 -27.89 2.61 1.84
CA SER A 166 -28.25 3.62 2.83
C SER A 166 -27.47 3.39 4.11
N ASN A 167 -26.64 4.36 4.53
CA ASN A 167 -25.82 4.26 5.74
C ASN A 167 -25.04 2.94 5.79
N TYR A 168 -24.36 2.62 4.68
CA TYR A 168 -23.67 1.36 4.47
C TYR A 168 -22.19 1.53 4.85
N PRO A 169 -21.74 1.12 6.05
CA PRO A 169 -20.38 1.34 6.53
C PRO A 169 -19.40 0.33 5.90
N ASN A 170 -19.41 0.20 4.58
CA ASN A 170 -18.51 -0.70 3.87
C ASN A 170 -18.22 -0.21 2.45
N ALA A 171 -17.05 -0.62 1.94
CA ALA A 171 -16.63 -0.47 0.57
C ALA A 171 -16.31 -1.85 0.00
N PHE A 172 -16.38 -2.00 -1.31
CA PHE A 172 -16.00 -3.24 -1.97
C PHE A 172 -15.75 -3.05 -3.47
N PHE A 173 -14.81 -3.83 -3.99
CA PHE A 173 -14.68 -4.09 -5.42
C PHE A 173 -15.63 -5.22 -5.86
N ASP A 174 -16.43 -4.96 -6.89
CA ASP A 174 -17.31 -5.95 -7.49
C ASP A 174 -16.72 -6.44 -8.83
N PRO A 175 -16.28 -7.71 -8.93
CA PRO A 175 -15.70 -8.25 -10.14
C PRO A 175 -16.73 -8.45 -11.27
N SER A 176 -18.03 -8.47 -10.98
CA SER A 176 -19.07 -8.70 -11.99
C SER A 176 -19.26 -7.51 -12.92
N CYS A 177 -19.25 -6.29 -12.37
CA CYS A 177 -19.21 -5.04 -13.12
C CYS A 177 -17.78 -4.52 -13.34
N PHE A 178 -16.80 -5.08 -12.61
CA PHE A 178 -15.45 -4.56 -12.48
C PHE A 178 -15.46 -3.09 -12.05
N CYS A 179 -16.11 -2.84 -10.92
CA CYS A 179 -16.37 -1.50 -10.41
C CYS A 179 -16.19 -1.46 -8.89
N ALA A 180 -15.82 -0.31 -8.36
CA ALA A 180 -15.71 -0.10 -6.91
C ALA A 180 -16.96 0.59 -6.37
N ASN A 181 -17.41 0.19 -5.19
CA ASN A 181 -18.59 0.74 -4.55
C ASN A 181 -18.22 1.17 -3.14
N TYR A 182 -18.59 2.40 -2.78
CA TYR A 182 -18.30 3.02 -1.50
C TYR A 182 -19.62 3.46 -0.87
N GLY A 183 -19.90 2.94 0.32
CA GLY A 183 -20.98 3.45 1.15
C GLY A 183 -20.56 4.66 1.97
N ASP A 184 -21.45 5.02 2.90
CA ASP A 184 -21.27 6.16 3.79
C ASP A 184 -21.34 5.69 5.25
N ASP A 185 -20.46 6.22 6.09
CA ASP A 185 -20.43 5.97 7.51
C ASP A 185 -21.74 6.48 8.17
N PRO A 186 -22.45 5.65 8.95
CA PRO A 186 -23.75 5.99 9.53
C PRO A 186 -23.71 7.09 10.60
N VAL A 187 -22.53 7.38 11.16
CA VAL A 187 -22.35 8.32 12.26
C VAL A 187 -21.93 9.69 11.74
N THR A 188 -20.95 9.72 10.85
CA THR A 188 -20.35 10.94 10.32
C THR A 188 -20.95 11.37 8.98
N GLY A 189 -21.63 10.44 8.28
CA GLY A 189 -22.09 10.62 6.90
C GLY A 189 -20.96 10.61 5.87
N LYS A 190 -19.70 10.46 6.30
CA LYS A 190 -18.56 10.51 5.41
C LYS A 190 -18.52 9.28 4.51
N THR A 191 -18.12 9.47 3.26
CA THR A 191 -17.89 8.34 2.36
C THR A 191 -16.68 7.52 2.81
N LEU A 192 -16.70 6.22 2.51
CA LEU A 192 -15.55 5.34 2.71
C LEU A 192 -14.49 5.45 1.59
N ALA A 193 -14.66 6.33 0.61
CA ALA A 193 -13.73 6.50 -0.52
C ALA A 193 -12.45 7.29 -0.18
N THR A 194 -11.75 6.95 0.91
CA THR A 194 -10.44 7.53 1.26
C THR A 194 -9.33 7.01 0.34
N LEU A 195 -8.14 7.62 0.33
CA LEU A 195 -7.06 7.23 -0.58
C LEU A 195 -6.64 5.76 -0.39
N ASP A 196 -6.49 5.35 0.86
CA ASP A 196 -6.11 4.00 1.26
C ASP A 196 -7.21 2.97 0.99
N ILE A 197 -8.47 3.23 1.37
CA ILE A 197 -9.61 2.34 1.14
C ILE A 197 -9.91 2.23 -0.35
N ALA A 198 -9.93 3.35 -1.09
CA ALA A 198 -10.11 3.29 -2.52
C ALA A 198 -8.97 2.53 -3.20
N GLY A 199 -7.71 2.83 -2.84
CA GLY A 199 -6.55 2.09 -3.32
C GLY A 199 -6.63 0.58 -3.01
N HIS A 200 -7.12 0.21 -1.83
CA HIS A 200 -7.40 -1.16 -1.41
C HIS A 200 -8.44 -1.82 -2.33
N GLU A 201 -9.61 -1.21 -2.53
CA GLU A 201 -10.65 -1.76 -3.41
C GLU A 201 -10.15 -1.92 -4.85
N LEU A 202 -9.45 -0.92 -5.36
CA LEU A 202 -8.93 -0.98 -6.73
C LEU A 202 -7.81 -2.03 -6.86
N THR A 203 -7.09 -2.31 -5.78
CA THR A 203 -6.11 -3.40 -5.73
C THR A 203 -6.78 -4.76 -5.81
N HIS A 204 -7.98 -4.97 -5.25
CA HIS A 204 -8.72 -6.21 -5.49
C HIS A 204 -8.99 -6.45 -6.98
N GLY A 205 -9.25 -5.39 -7.76
CA GLY A 205 -9.35 -5.47 -9.22
C GLY A 205 -8.02 -5.88 -9.90
N VAL A 206 -6.88 -5.41 -9.38
CA VAL A 206 -5.56 -5.84 -9.83
C VAL A 206 -5.31 -7.30 -9.51
N ILE A 207 -5.66 -7.75 -8.29
CA ILE A 207 -5.55 -9.15 -7.87
C ILE A 207 -6.40 -10.04 -8.79
N ALA A 208 -7.65 -9.66 -9.04
CA ALA A 208 -8.55 -10.38 -9.95
C ALA A 208 -8.02 -10.47 -11.38
N SER A 209 -7.25 -9.46 -11.82
CA SER A 209 -6.65 -9.41 -13.16
C SER A 209 -5.24 -10.02 -13.24
N THR A 210 -4.71 -10.56 -12.13
CA THR A 210 -3.35 -11.12 -12.06
C THR A 210 -3.32 -12.44 -11.29
N ALA A 211 -2.98 -12.44 -10.00
CA ALA A 211 -2.82 -13.64 -9.19
C ALA A 211 -4.14 -14.41 -9.00
N GLY A 212 -5.27 -13.70 -8.97
CA GLY A 212 -6.57 -14.26 -8.65
C GLY A 212 -6.60 -14.94 -7.28
N LEU A 213 -5.90 -14.37 -6.27
CA LEU A 213 -5.83 -14.92 -4.91
C LEU A 213 -7.25 -15.26 -4.40
N GLY A 214 -7.41 -16.46 -3.84
CA GLY A 214 -8.68 -16.87 -3.24
C GLY A 214 -9.13 -15.93 -2.13
N SER A 215 -10.42 -15.99 -1.77
CA SER A 215 -11.03 -15.12 -0.75
C SER A 215 -11.11 -15.74 0.65
N ALA A 216 -10.46 -16.90 0.86
CA ALA A 216 -10.51 -17.64 2.11
C ALA A 216 -9.16 -18.29 2.43
N GLY A 217 -8.95 -18.63 3.70
CA GLY A 217 -7.71 -19.19 4.21
C GLY A 217 -6.50 -18.28 3.98
N GLU A 218 -5.31 -18.87 3.85
CA GLU A 218 -4.10 -18.09 3.57
C GLU A 218 -4.14 -17.27 2.27
N PRO A 219 -4.69 -17.78 1.14
CA PRO A 219 -4.91 -16.93 -0.03
C PRO A 219 -5.80 -15.72 0.25
N GLY A 220 -6.85 -15.89 1.06
CA GLY A 220 -7.73 -14.80 1.51
C GLY A 220 -6.99 -13.75 2.31
N GLY A 221 -6.20 -14.17 3.30
CA GLY A 221 -5.34 -13.26 4.06
C GLY A 221 -4.33 -12.52 3.19
N LEU A 222 -3.74 -13.19 2.20
CA LEU A 222 -2.84 -12.55 1.23
C LEU A 222 -3.57 -11.62 0.26
N ASN A 223 -4.84 -11.89 -0.07
CA ASN A 223 -5.67 -11.03 -0.90
C ASN A 223 -5.91 -9.68 -0.20
N GLU A 224 -6.48 -9.73 1.00
CA GLU A 224 -6.68 -8.56 1.87
C GLU A 224 -5.37 -7.84 2.18
N GLY A 225 -4.33 -8.60 2.53
CA GLY A 225 -3.02 -8.03 2.86
C GLY A 225 -2.38 -7.32 1.67
N SER A 226 -2.55 -7.86 0.46
CA SER A 226 -2.07 -7.19 -0.76
C SER A 226 -2.83 -5.91 -1.06
N ALA A 227 -4.15 -5.90 -0.80
CA ALA A 227 -4.98 -4.72 -0.96
C ALA A 227 -4.60 -3.61 0.02
N ASP A 228 -4.38 -3.93 1.30
CA ASP A 228 -3.87 -2.98 2.29
C ASP A 228 -2.46 -2.47 1.91
N ILE A 229 -1.54 -3.36 1.51
CA ILE A 229 -0.16 -2.97 1.14
C ILE A 229 -0.14 -1.94 -0.01
N LEU A 230 -0.90 -2.19 -1.07
CA LEU A 230 -0.91 -1.29 -2.22
C LEU A 230 -1.80 -0.06 -1.98
N GLY A 231 -2.88 -0.18 -1.20
CA GLY A 231 -3.67 0.96 -0.72
C GLY A 231 -2.81 1.97 0.05
N THR A 232 -2.07 1.51 1.05
CA THR A 232 -1.09 2.33 1.79
C THR A 232 -0.01 2.91 0.87
N ALA A 233 0.48 2.13 -0.10
CA ALA A 233 1.48 2.64 -1.05
C ALA A 233 0.92 3.78 -1.92
N ILE A 234 -0.36 3.71 -2.30
CA ILE A 234 -1.09 4.74 -3.06
C ILE A 234 -1.28 6.00 -2.22
N GLU A 235 -1.64 5.86 -0.95
CA GLU A 235 -1.78 6.99 -0.02
C GLU A 235 -0.44 7.72 0.18
N PHE A 236 0.66 6.99 0.40
CA PHE A 236 2.01 7.60 0.41
C PHE A 236 2.39 8.25 -0.92
N PHE A 237 1.96 7.69 -2.05
CA PHE A 237 2.23 8.23 -3.37
C PHE A 237 1.45 9.52 -3.65
N ALA A 238 0.25 9.66 -3.06
CA ALA A 238 -0.58 10.84 -3.20
C ALA A 238 0.11 12.11 -2.69
N ASP A 239 0.97 11.98 -1.67
CA ASP A 239 1.66 13.09 -0.99
C ASP A 239 0.68 14.22 -0.63
N ASN A 240 -0.54 13.85 -0.22
CA ASN A 240 -1.61 14.79 0.07
C ASN A 240 -1.44 15.35 1.49
N PRO A 241 -1.40 16.68 1.70
CA PRO A 241 -1.19 17.24 3.03
C PRO A 241 -2.41 17.13 3.97
N ALA A 242 -3.60 16.90 3.43
CA ALA A 242 -4.83 16.67 4.21
C ALA A 242 -5.04 15.20 4.58
N ASP A 243 -4.39 14.29 3.84
CA ASP A 243 -4.41 12.85 4.05
C ASP A 243 -2.98 12.31 3.84
N VAL A 244 -2.16 12.44 4.88
CA VAL A 244 -0.73 12.18 4.81
C VAL A 244 -0.48 10.69 4.91
N GLY A 245 0.20 10.12 3.90
CA GLY A 245 0.51 8.69 3.87
C GLY A 245 1.00 8.13 5.20
N ASP A 246 0.34 7.08 5.67
CA ASP A 246 0.69 6.41 6.90
C ASP A 246 0.58 4.88 6.79
N TYR A 247 0.54 4.15 7.91
CA TYR A 247 0.53 2.68 7.94
C TYR A 247 -0.71 2.13 8.67
N PHE A 248 -1.73 2.98 8.70
CA PHE A 248 -3.07 2.69 9.16
C PHE A 248 -3.98 2.53 7.95
N ILE A 249 -5.15 1.93 8.21
CA ILE A 249 -6.19 1.78 7.20
C ILE A 249 -7.49 2.29 7.80
N GLY A 250 -8.16 3.20 7.11
CA GLY A 250 -9.47 3.77 7.42
C GLY A 250 -9.48 4.84 8.53
N GLU A 251 -8.33 5.34 8.95
CA GLU A 251 -8.19 6.37 10.00
C GLU A 251 -8.87 7.70 9.66
N ARG A 252 -9.07 8.03 8.38
CA ARG A 252 -9.83 9.24 7.97
C ARG A 252 -11.34 9.12 8.15
N VAL A 253 -11.89 7.90 8.15
CA VAL A 253 -13.34 7.64 8.25
C VAL A 253 -13.76 7.47 9.70
N PHE A 254 -13.05 6.62 10.46
CA PHE A 254 -13.51 6.16 11.76
C PHE A 254 -12.93 6.95 12.94
N THR A 255 -13.81 7.45 13.81
CA THR A 255 -13.39 8.26 14.97
C THR A 255 -12.78 7.46 16.12
N SER A 256 -12.91 6.12 16.09
CA SER A 256 -12.35 5.21 17.10
C SER A 256 -10.89 4.86 16.89
N GLY A 257 -10.27 5.38 15.82
CA GLY A 257 -8.95 4.96 15.35
C GLY A 257 -9.06 4.10 14.08
N PRO A 258 -7.93 3.61 13.58
CA PRO A 258 -7.90 2.88 12.32
C PRO A 258 -8.55 1.51 12.41
N LEU A 259 -9.07 1.03 11.29
CA LEU A 259 -9.60 -0.33 11.17
C LEU A 259 -8.49 -1.37 11.30
N ARG A 260 -7.32 -1.06 10.72
CA ARG A 260 -6.19 -1.97 10.65
C ARG A 260 -4.88 -1.22 10.78
N ARG A 261 -3.86 -1.94 11.24
CA ARG A 261 -2.48 -1.46 11.31
C ARG A 261 -1.54 -2.38 10.55
N MET A 262 -0.46 -1.82 10.00
CA MET A 262 0.59 -2.60 9.35
C MET A 262 1.84 -2.79 10.21
N ASP A 263 2.14 -1.86 11.12
CA ASP A 263 3.37 -1.87 11.93
C ASP A 263 3.37 -2.94 13.04
N HIS A 264 2.21 -3.09 13.69
CA HIS A 264 1.97 -4.03 14.78
C HIS A 264 0.47 -4.40 14.70
N PRO A 265 0.08 -5.29 13.78
CA PRO A 265 -1.32 -5.55 13.43
C PRO A 265 -2.25 -5.78 14.62
N SER A 266 -1.84 -6.51 15.64
CA SER A 266 -2.65 -6.85 16.81
C SER A 266 -3.12 -5.66 17.63
N LEU A 267 -2.50 -4.47 17.46
CA LEU A 267 -2.96 -3.23 18.07
C LEU A 267 -4.29 -2.71 17.48
N ASP A 268 -4.76 -3.27 16.36
CA ASP A 268 -6.14 -3.07 15.87
C ASP A 268 -7.18 -3.95 16.60
N GLY A 269 -6.74 -4.86 17.47
CA GLY A 269 -7.58 -5.72 18.30
C GLY A 269 -8.12 -6.98 17.60
N HIS A 270 -7.81 -7.19 16.33
CA HIS A 270 -8.33 -8.31 15.53
C HIS A 270 -7.23 -9.07 14.76
N SER A 271 -6.22 -8.37 14.27
CA SER A 271 -5.24 -8.90 13.33
C SER A 271 -4.11 -9.67 14.00
N CYS A 272 -3.57 -10.67 13.28
CA CYS A 272 -2.40 -11.42 13.75
C CYS A 272 -1.09 -10.73 13.34
N ASP A 273 -0.16 -10.55 14.28
CA ASP A 273 1.17 -9.99 13.98
C ASP A 273 2.04 -10.92 13.15
N TYR A 274 1.87 -12.23 13.37
CA TYR A 274 2.81 -13.25 12.90
C TYR A 274 2.05 -14.42 12.30
N TRP A 275 2.68 -15.06 11.32
CA TRP A 275 2.16 -16.29 10.75
C TRP A 275 2.18 -17.41 11.80
N SER A 276 1.13 -18.21 11.80
CA SER A 276 1.01 -19.44 12.57
C SER A 276 0.37 -20.52 11.70
N ARG A 277 0.43 -21.79 12.14
CA ARG A 277 -0.20 -22.90 11.40
C ARG A 277 -1.71 -22.76 11.28
N ASP A 278 -2.33 -22.02 12.19
CA ASP A 278 -3.79 -21.86 12.26
C ASP A 278 -4.27 -20.60 11.53
N ILE A 279 -3.36 -19.79 10.96
CA ILE A 279 -3.71 -18.52 10.30
C ILE A 279 -4.75 -18.70 9.18
N GLY A 280 -4.71 -19.84 8.47
CA GLY A 280 -5.65 -20.16 7.40
C GLY A 280 -7.05 -20.54 7.88
N THR A 281 -7.30 -20.59 9.19
CA THR A 281 -8.63 -20.84 9.78
C THR A 281 -9.34 -19.56 10.21
N LEU A 282 -8.61 -18.45 10.27
CA LEU A 282 -9.14 -17.14 10.64
C LEU A 282 -9.88 -16.50 9.45
N ASP A 283 -10.66 -15.46 9.73
CA ASP A 283 -11.19 -14.62 8.67
C ASP A 283 -10.04 -13.91 7.92
N PRO A 284 -10.23 -13.57 6.64
CA PRO A 284 -9.19 -12.95 5.82
C PRO A 284 -8.58 -11.67 6.42
N TYR A 285 -9.37 -10.85 7.12
CA TYR A 285 -8.85 -9.60 7.71
C TYR A 285 -7.90 -9.89 8.86
N ALA A 286 -8.22 -10.84 9.75
CA ALA A 286 -7.28 -11.27 10.79
C ALA A 286 -6.05 -11.95 10.19
N ALA A 287 -6.26 -12.81 9.18
CA ALA A 287 -5.23 -13.57 8.50
C ALA A 287 -4.29 -12.72 7.63
N SER A 288 -4.64 -11.46 7.32
CA SER A 288 -3.82 -10.56 6.50
C SER A 288 -2.72 -9.84 7.27
N GLY A 289 -2.80 -9.83 8.61
CA GLY A 289 -1.84 -9.12 9.46
C GLY A 289 -0.38 -9.49 9.19
N PRO A 290 0.00 -10.78 9.03
CA PRO A 290 1.39 -11.13 8.76
C PRO A 290 1.92 -10.58 7.42
N ALA A 291 1.08 -10.43 6.38
CA ALA A 291 1.47 -9.83 5.11
C ALA A 291 1.72 -8.32 5.27
N ARG A 292 0.80 -7.62 5.95
CA ARG A 292 0.95 -6.19 6.26
C ARG A 292 2.21 -5.92 7.10
N HIS A 293 2.44 -6.75 8.12
CA HIS A 293 3.59 -6.64 9.01
C HIS A 293 4.90 -6.93 8.29
N PHE A 294 4.93 -7.96 7.43
CA PHE A 294 6.05 -8.24 6.55
C PHE A 294 6.42 -7.00 5.72
N PHE A 295 5.41 -6.35 5.12
CA PHE A 295 5.63 -5.19 4.27
C PHE A 295 6.15 -3.98 5.05
N TYR A 296 5.57 -3.67 6.22
CA TYR A 296 6.08 -2.62 7.10
C TYR A 296 7.55 -2.87 7.45
N LEU A 297 7.88 -4.07 7.93
CA LEU A 297 9.24 -4.42 8.30
C LEU A 297 10.19 -4.31 7.11
N LEU A 298 9.80 -4.82 5.94
CA LEU A 298 10.60 -4.74 4.72
C LEU A 298 10.84 -3.27 4.32
N ALA A 299 9.83 -2.41 4.38
CA ALA A 299 9.94 -1.02 3.98
C ALA A 299 10.73 -0.19 5.00
N GLU A 300 10.40 -0.29 6.28
CA GLU A 300 10.78 0.67 7.31
C GLU A 300 11.80 0.15 8.33
N GLY A 301 11.86 -1.17 8.51
CA GLY A 301 12.63 -1.83 9.57
C GLY A 301 11.83 -2.07 10.86
N SER A 302 12.46 -2.71 11.84
CA SER A 302 11.87 -2.95 13.17
C SER A 302 12.27 -1.88 14.20
N GLY A 303 11.50 -1.81 15.28
CA GLY A 303 11.68 -0.89 16.39
C GLY A 303 11.01 0.48 16.19
N PRO A 304 11.34 1.46 17.05
CA PRO A 304 10.65 2.73 17.08
C PRO A 304 11.01 3.60 15.87
N LYS A 305 9.99 4.16 15.22
CA LYS A 305 10.13 5.08 14.08
C LYS A 305 9.04 6.13 14.07
N VAL A 306 9.37 7.33 13.59
CA VAL A 306 8.38 8.38 13.34
C VAL A 306 8.32 8.65 11.85
N ILE A 307 7.14 8.52 11.26
CA ILE A 307 6.87 8.78 9.83
C ILE A 307 5.68 9.72 9.79
N ASN A 308 5.78 10.83 9.06
CA ASN A 308 4.71 11.82 8.93
C ASN A 308 4.09 12.25 10.28
N LYS A 309 4.93 12.36 11.32
CA LYS A 309 4.58 12.71 12.71
C LYS A 309 3.80 11.63 13.48
N ILE A 310 3.63 10.44 12.92
CA ILE A 310 3.04 9.28 13.57
C ILE A 310 4.17 8.38 14.10
N ALA A 311 4.05 7.99 15.38
CA ALA A 311 4.99 7.09 16.02
C ALA A 311 4.55 5.62 15.84
N TYR A 312 5.51 4.80 15.45
CA TYR A 312 5.40 3.36 15.30
C TYR A 312 6.46 2.67 16.16
N ASP A 313 6.18 1.44 16.58
CA ASP A 313 7.17 0.57 17.23
C ASP A 313 6.88 -0.88 16.83
N SER A 314 7.56 -1.32 15.77
CA SER A 314 7.26 -2.60 15.11
C SER A 314 8.15 -3.72 15.64
N PRO A 315 7.59 -4.77 16.28
CA PRO A 315 8.37 -5.89 16.79
C PRO A 315 8.70 -6.90 15.68
N THR A 316 9.67 -7.78 15.95
CA THR A 316 9.89 -8.99 15.14
C THR A 316 9.61 -10.22 16.00
N TYR A 317 9.13 -11.30 15.39
CA TYR A 317 8.77 -12.54 16.08
C TYR A 317 9.85 -13.09 17.02
N ASP A 318 11.13 -12.98 16.65
CA ASP A 318 12.28 -13.48 17.43
C ASP A 318 13.06 -12.38 18.18
N GLY A 319 12.55 -11.15 18.18
CA GLY A 319 13.23 -9.98 18.79
C GLY A 319 14.47 -9.47 18.04
N SER A 320 14.74 -9.94 16.82
CA SER A 320 15.83 -9.44 15.98
C SER A 320 15.62 -7.99 15.50
N LYS A 321 16.73 -7.32 15.16
CA LYS A 321 16.69 -5.99 14.53
C LYS A 321 16.73 -6.11 13.02
N LEU A 322 15.78 -5.47 12.34
CA LEU A 322 15.67 -5.46 10.90
C LEU A 322 15.80 -4.01 10.39
N LEU A 323 16.65 -3.80 9.38
CA LEU A 323 16.70 -2.54 8.64
C LEU A 323 15.88 -2.70 7.36
N GLY A 324 15.00 -1.75 7.07
CA GLY A 324 14.20 -1.74 5.86
C GLY A 324 15.01 -1.43 4.60
N ILE A 325 14.39 -1.65 3.44
CA ILE A 325 14.93 -1.34 2.10
C ILE A 325 14.29 -0.10 1.46
N GLY A 326 13.37 0.56 2.17
CA GLY A 326 12.58 1.67 1.65
C GLY A 326 11.30 1.21 0.94
N ARG A 327 10.28 2.08 0.99
CA ARG A 327 8.93 1.84 0.45
C ARG A 327 8.92 1.52 -1.05
N ASP A 328 9.62 2.31 -1.88
CA ASP A 328 9.60 2.11 -3.34
C ASP A 328 10.07 0.69 -3.73
N LYS A 329 11.19 0.24 -3.16
CA LYS A 329 11.71 -1.12 -3.43
C LYS A 329 10.77 -2.20 -2.88
N ALA A 330 10.25 -2.04 -1.67
CA ALA A 330 9.33 -2.98 -1.05
C ALA A 330 8.05 -3.16 -1.89
N VAL A 331 7.46 -2.05 -2.36
CA VAL A 331 6.27 -2.04 -3.22
C VAL A 331 6.54 -2.74 -4.55
N ARG A 332 7.66 -2.43 -5.22
CA ARG A 332 8.02 -3.07 -6.49
C ARG A 332 8.21 -4.58 -6.35
N ILE A 333 8.83 -5.03 -5.26
CA ILE A 333 9.00 -6.46 -4.94
C ILE A 333 7.64 -7.11 -4.73
N TRP A 334 6.78 -6.52 -3.88
CA TRP A 334 5.46 -7.07 -3.58
C TRP A 334 4.60 -7.16 -4.84
N TYR A 335 4.51 -6.07 -5.61
CA TYR A 335 3.72 -6.04 -6.84
C TYR A 335 4.24 -7.05 -7.86
N ARG A 336 5.56 -7.14 -8.10
CA ARG A 336 6.11 -8.15 -9.03
C ARG A 336 5.80 -9.56 -8.56
N ALA A 337 5.94 -9.84 -7.25
CA ALA A 337 5.57 -11.14 -6.69
C ALA A 337 4.10 -11.46 -6.95
N LEU A 338 3.21 -10.53 -6.63
CA LEU A 338 1.77 -10.64 -6.82
C LEU A 338 1.43 -10.86 -8.30
N SER A 339 1.92 -10.01 -9.20
CA SER A 339 1.49 -10.00 -10.60
C SER A 339 2.10 -11.09 -11.47
N THR A 340 3.21 -11.71 -11.04
CA THR A 340 4.01 -12.62 -11.87
C THR A 340 4.14 -14.02 -11.28
N TYR A 341 4.21 -14.14 -9.94
CA TYR A 341 4.58 -15.39 -9.28
C TYR A 341 3.47 -15.99 -8.41
N MET A 342 2.58 -15.16 -7.88
CA MET A 342 1.44 -15.64 -7.12
C MET A 342 0.30 -16.11 -8.04
N ASN A 343 -0.48 -17.06 -7.55
CA ASN A 343 -1.72 -17.56 -8.14
C ASN A 343 -2.81 -17.75 -7.07
N SER A 344 -3.99 -18.21 -7.47
CA SER A 344 -5.18 -18.36 -6.61
C SER A 344 -5.01 -19.20 -5.36
N THR A 345 -4.01 -20.09 -5.32
CA THR A 345 -3.73 -21.00 -4.20
C THR A 345 -2.44 -20.66 -3.44
N THR A 346 -1.93 -19.45 -3.62
CA THR A 346 -0.72 -18.99 -2.92
C THR A 346 -1.02 -18.91 -1.43
N ASN A 347 -0.20 -19.59 -0.63
CA ASN A 347 -0.17 -19.48 0.82
C ASN A 347 1.08 -18.69 1.25
N TYR A 348 1.27 -18.41 2.54
CA TYR A 348 2.36 -17.56 3.02
C TYR A 348 3.75 -18.10 2.66
N ALA A 349 3.96 -19.42 2.73
CA ALA A 349 5.22 -20.04 2.31
C ALA A 349 5.51 -19.79 0.82
N ARG A 350 4.49 -19.85 -0.05
CA ARG A 350 4.61 -19.53 -1.48
C ARG A 350 4.76 -18.03 -1.73
N ALA A 351 4.11 -17.17 -0.94
CA ALA A 351 4.29 -15.73 -1.01
C ALA A 351 5.73 -15.32 -0.67
N ARG A 352 6.35 -16.00 0.30
CA ARG A 352 7.78 -15.88 0.57
C ARG A 352 8.64 -16.25 -0.63
N SER A 353 8.42 -17.40 -1.24
CA SER A 353 9.14 -17.79 -2.45
C SER A 353 8.94 -16.80 -3.59
N ALA A 354 7.71 -16.32 -3.80
CA ALA A 354 7.35 -15.36 -4.85
C ALA A 354 8.07 -14.01 -4.68
N THR A 355 8.13 -13.49 -3.47
CA THR A 355 8.83 -12.22 -3.16
C THR A 355 10.35 -12.35 -3.24
N LEU A 356 10.92 -13.51 -2.90
CA LEU A 356 12.34 -13.79 -3.13
C LEU A 356 12.68 -13.84 -4.62
N MET A 357 11.85 -14.50 -5.43
CA MET A 357 12.00 -14.50 -6.89
C MET A 357 11.87 -13.09 -7.46
N ALA A 358 10.88 -12.31 -7.00
CA ALA A 358 10.71 -10.93 -7.41
C ALA A 358 11.93 -10.05 -7.05
N ALA A 359 12.49 -10.20 -5.85
CA ALA A 359 13.69 -9.47 -5.45
C ALA A 359 14.92 -9.91 -6.25
N ALA A 360 15.06 -11.20 -6.54
CA ALA A 360 16.15 -11.71 -7.38
C ALA A 360 16.07 -11.16 -8.80
N ASP A 361 14.87 -11.04 -9.37
CA ASP A 361 14.69 -10.46 -10.70
C ASP A 361 15.00 -8.97 -10.76
N LEU A 362 14.57 -8.21 -9.75
CA LEU A 362 14.69 -6.75 -9.74
C LEU A 362 16.09 -6.29 -9.35
N TYR A 363 16.76 -7.01 -8.44
CA TYR A 363 18.00 -6.55 -7.81
C TYR A 363 19.12 -7.61 -7.81
N GLY A 364 18.83 -8.86 -8.16
CA GLY A 364 19.77 -9.98 -8.17
C GLY A 364 19.67 -10.88 -6.93
N PRO A 365 19.95 -12.19 -7.04
CA PRO A 365 19.78 -13.16 -5.93
C PRO A 365 20.79 -13.00 -4.78
N SER A 366 21.86 -12.24 -4.99
CA SER A 366 22.87 -11.90 -3.96
C SER A 366 22.77 -10.46 -3.47
N SER A 367 21.67 -9.76 -3.79
CA SER A 367 21.42 -8.38 -3.39
C SER A 367 21.09 -8.25 -1.91
N ALA A 368 21.24 -7.05 -1.37
CA ALA A 368 20.77 -6.74 -0.03
C ALA A 368 19.25 -6.91 0.06
N GLU A 369 18.52 -6.49 -0.97
CA GLU A 369 17.06 -6.58 -1.08
C GLU A 369 16.56 -8.02 -0.96
N TYR A 370 17.19 -8.97 -1.66
CA TYR A 370 16.87 -10.39 -1.53
C TYR A 370 17.05 -10.89 -0.09
N GLY A 371 18.19 -10.56 0.53
CA GLY A 371 18.46 -10.90 1.92
C GLY A 371 17.46 -10.27 2.90
N ARG A 372 17.01 -9.04 2.63
CA ARG A 372 16.03 -8.32 3.46
C ARG A 372 14.63 -8.88 3.32
N VAL A 373 14.22 -9.32 2.14
CA VAL A 373 12.97 -10.09 1.96
C VAL A 373 13.00 -11.37 2.79
N ALA A 374 14.10 -12.13 2.73
CA ALA A 374 14.23 -13.35 3.52
C ALA A 374 14.12 -13.06 5.03
N ALA A 375 14.78 -12.00 5.51
CA ALA A 375 14.76 -11.59 6.91
C ALA A 375 13.37 -11.09 7.35
N ALA A 376 12.68 -10.30 6.53
CA ALA A 376 11.35 -9.78 6.87
C ALA A 376 10.31 -10.90 6.99
N TRP A 377 10.37 -11.92 6.13
CA TRP A 377 9.49 -13.09 6.30
C TRP A 377 9.78 -13.86 7.58
N ALA A 378 11.06 -14.06 7.92
CA ALA A 378 11.44 -14.69 9.17
C ALA A 378 10.95 -13.89 10.39
N ALA A 379 11.00 -12.55 10.31
CA ALA A 379 10.52 -11.65 11.34
C ALA A 379 9.00 -11.72 11.56
N VAL A 380 8.23 -12.23 10.59
CA VAL A 380 6.80 -12.56 10.75
C VAL A 380 6.52 -14.07 10.85
N ASN A 381 7.53 -14.85 11.21
CA ASN A 381 7.46 -16.30 11.41
C ASN A 381 7.12 -17.14 10.16
N VAL A 382 7.33 -16.61 8.95
CA VAL A 382 7.22 -17.39 7.70
C VAL A 382 8.61 -17.87 7.29
N ARG A 383 8.80 -19.19 7.24
CA ARG A 383 10.14 -19.81 7.12
C ARG A 383 10.43 -20.49 5.80
#